data_AF-A0A821IUP4-F1
#
_entry.id   AF-A0A821IUP4-F1
#
_cell.length_a   1.000
_cell.length_b   1.000
_cell.length_c   1.000
_cell.angle_alpha   90.00
_cell.angle_beta   90.00
_cell.angle_gamma   90.00
#
_symmetry.space_group_name_H-M   'P 1'
#
loop_
_entity.id
_entity.type
_entity.pdbx_description
1 polymer ?
#
loop_
_entity_poly.entity_id
_entity_poly.type
_entity_poly.pdbx_seq_one_letter_code
_entity_poly.pdbx_strand_id
1 'polypeptide(L)'
;DIEEDELLDKLTNDIQTTLKNGLPTLSTLCSGYIEQFLHEYHFDKDQRVFTEALTTNILYSFQQNLKALLMAAKAYPAAYRNVKETVKKFLRQHPDYKDKSGFWGTTLLYSAARVGFIDLVTYLIETVGCSVHAQNKRELAFVLITDNDTDRQDPAFSAMIHIRN
;
A
#
# COMPACT_ATOMS: atom_id res chain seq x y z
N ASP A 1 19.50 27.87 11.45
CA ASP A 1 18.71 29.11 11.48
C ASP A 1 17.50 28.88 12.37
N ILE A 2 17.29 29.71 13.38
CA ILE A 2 16.17 29.54 14.34
C ILE A 2 14.81 29.52 13.63
N GLU A 3 14.68 30.26 12.53
CA GLU A 3 13.46 30.33 11.72
C GLU A 3 13.16 29.04 10.96
N GLU A 4 14.18 28.30 10.50
CA GLU A 4 13.98 27.01 9.82
C GLU A 4 13.48 25.95 10.81
N ASP A 5 14.11 25.88 11.99
CA ASP A 5 13.75 24.91 13.03
C ASP A 5 12.31 25.12 13.51
N GLU A 6 11.88 26.38 13.72
CA GLU A 6 10.49 26.71 14.08
C GLU A 6 9.47 26.30 13.00
N LEU A 7 9.82 26.46 11.71
CA LEU A 7 8.96 26.04 10.60
C LEU A 7 8.84 24.52 10.51
N LEU A 8 9.94 23.80 10.71
CA LEU A 8 9.99 22.34 10.71
C LEU A 8 9.18 21.75 11.87
N ASP A 9 9.29 22.35 13.07
CA ASP A 9 8.50 21.96 14.24
C ASP A 9 7.00 22.19 14.00
N LYS A 10 6.62 23.35 13.46
CA LYS A 10 5.23 23.63 13.11
C LYS A 10 4.69 22.64 12.10
N LEU A 11 5.42 22.37 11.01
CA LEU A 11 5.01 21.40 9.99
C LEU A 11 4.87 19.99 10.58
N THR A 12 5.83 19.56 11.41
CA THR A 12 5.77 18.27 12.10
C THR A 12 4.50 18.17 12.94
N ASN A 13 4.18 19.23 13.71
CA ASN A 13 2.98 19.29 14.53
C ASN A 13 1.68 19.26 13.70
N ASP A 14 1.64 19.94 12.56
CA ASP A 14 0.49 19.91 11.65
C ASP A 14 0.26 18.52 11.05
N ILE A 15 1.33 17.83 10.65
CA ILE A 15 1.26 16.44 10.17
C ILE A 15 0.76 15.52 11.28
N GLN A 16 1.33 15.60 12.49
CA GLN A 16 0.90 14.79 13.63
C GLN A 16 -0.57 15.01 13.97
N THR A 17 -1.02 16.27 13.98
CA THR A 17 -2.42 16.61 14.26
C THR A 17 -3.35 16.00 13.22
N THR A 18 -2.96 16.09 11.94
CA THR A 18 -3.71 15.47 10.83
C THR A 18 -3.79 13.95 11.00
N LEU A 19 -2.69 13.29 11.36
CA LEU A 19 -2.63 11.85 11.57
C LEU A 19 -3.44 11.40 12.80
N LYS A 20 -3.33 12.11 13.93
CA LYS A 20 -4.09 11.85 15.15
C LYS A 20 -5.60 11.85 14.92
N ASN A 21 -6.07 12.78 14.08
CA ASN A 21 -7.48 12.93 13.75
C ASN A 21 -7.92 11.95 12.64
N GLY A 22 -7.05 11.71 11.65
CA GLY A 22 -7.38 10.93 10.46
C GLY A 22 -7.30 9.42 10.66
N LEU A 23 -6.21 8.90 11.26
CA LEU A 23 -5.97 7.46 11.38
C LEU A 23 -7.14 6.69 12.05
N PRO A 24 -7.76 7.18 13.14
CA PRO A 24 -8.87 6.47 13.80
C PRO A 24 -10.13 6.33 12.94
N THR A 25 -10.28 7.17 11.92
CA THR A 25 -11.45 7.15 11.02
C THR A 25 -11.30 6.13 9.91
N LEU A 26 -10.11 5.54 9.74
CA LEU A 26 -9.82 4.56 8.71
C LEU A 26 -10.10 3.14 9.20
N SER A 27 -10.42 2.24 8.27
CA SER A 27 -10.45 0.80 8.58
C SER A 27 -9.07 0.32 9.03
N THR A 28 -9.02 -0.71 9.87
CA THR A 28 -7.78 -1.30 10.42
C THR A 28 -6.72 -1.63 9.37
N LEU A 29 -7.12 -2.13 8.20
CA LEU A 29 -6.17 -2.43 7.10
C LEU A 29 -5.53 -1.16 6.53
N CYS A 30 -6.33 -0.12 6.30
CA CYS A 30 -5.84 1.16 5.82
C CYS A 30 -4.97 1.88 6.85
N SER A 31 -5.39 1.91 8.12
CA SER A 31 -4.60 2.54 9.19
C SER A 31 -3.27 1.82 9.35
N GLY A 32 -3.27 0.48 9.42
CA GLY A 32 -2.05 -0.32 9.54
C GLY A 32 -1.09 -0.15 8.36
N TYR A 33 -1.62 0.04 7.14
CA TYR A 33 -0.79 0.31 5.96
C TYR A 33 -0.13 1.70 6.01
N ILE A 34 -0.86 2.72 6.47
CA ILE A 34 -0.30 4.06 6.68
C ILE A 34 0.70 4.05 7.85
N GLU A 35 0.39 3.36 8.95
CA GLU A 35 1.30 3.20 10.08
C GLU A 35 2.61 2.51 9.66
N GLN A 36 2.55 1.48 8.81
CA GLN A 36 3.74 0.84 8.26
C GLN A 36 4.58 1.84 7.43
N PHE A 37 3.94 2.69 6.62
CA PHE A 37 4.63 3.75 5.91
C PHE A 37 5.28 4.76 6.88
N LEU A 38 4.55 5.18 7.91
CA LEU A 38 5.01 6.17 8.89
C LEU A 38 6.13 5.64 9.78
N HIS A 39 6.21 4.32 10.00
CA HIS A 39 7.25 3.67 10.78
C HIS A 39 8.67 3.94 10.22
N GLU A 40 8.81 4.08 8.90
CA GLU A 40 10.09 4.46 8.25
C GLU A 40 10.59 5.86 8.67
N TYR A 41 9.72 6.65 9.30
CA TYR A 41 9.99 8.02 9.73
C TYR A 41 9.87 8.19 11.25
N HIS A 42 10.10 7.12 12.02
CA HIS A 42 10.08 7.16 13.49
C HIS A 42 8.74 7.58 14.10
N PHE A 43 7.64 7.23 13.44
CA PHE A 43 6.31 7.42 14.00
C PHE A 43 5.96 6.33 15.01
N ASP A 44 5.73 6.71 16.26
CA ASP A 44 5.15 5.86 17.30
C ASP A 44 3.64 5.78 17.05
N LYS A 45 3.16 4.59 16.68
CA LYS A 45 1.75 4.34 16.38
C LYS A 45 0.83 4.41 17.62
N ASP A 46 1.35 4.10 18.80
CA ASP A 46 0.58 4.01 20.04
C ASP A 46 0.38 5.42 20.61
N GLN A 47 1.42 6.25 20.56
CA GLN A 47 1.39 7.66 20.95
C GLN A 47 0.92 8.62 19.84
N ARG A 48 0.96 8.15 18.59
CA ARG A 48 0.64 8.89 17.36
C ARG A 48 1.48 10.15 17.19
N VAL A 49 2.78 10.04 17.41
CA VAL A 49 3.76 11.13 17.29
C VAL A 49 5.00 10.63 16.57
N PHE A 50 5.73 11.53 15.93
CA PHE A 50 7.10 11.27 15.52
C PHE A 50 8.00 11.39 16.75
N THR A 51 8.81 10.38 17.03
CA THR A 51 9.74 10.41 18.17
C THR A 51 10.96 11.30 17.92
N GLU A 52 11.14 11.73 16.67
CA GLU A 52 12.19 12.63 16.21
C GLU A 52 11.56 13.72 15.31
N ALA A 53 12.11 14.94 15.34
CA ALA A 53 11.65 16.02 14.48
C ALA A 53 11.95 15.70 13.01
N LEU A 54 11.00 15.99 12.11
CA LEU A 54 11.20 15.76 10.68
C LEU A 54 12.17 16.81 10.14
N THR A 55 13.40 16.40 9.85
CA THR A 55 14.40 17.26 9.22
C THR A 55 14.08 17.49 7.74
N THR A 56 14.65 18.54 7.15
CA THR A 56 14.50 18.87 5.72
C THR A 56 14.85 17.68 4.80
N ASN A 57 15.88 16.90 5.13
CA ASN A 57 16.26 15.70 4.38
C ASN A 57 15.19 14.59 4.48
N ILE A 58 14.68 14.35 5.68
CA ILE A 58 13.60 13.39 5.92
C ILE A 58 12.35 13.81 5.16
N LEU A 59 11.96 15.08 5.23
CA LEU A 59 10.77 15.62 4.55
C LEU A 59 10.80 15.42 3.04
N TYR A 60 11.97 15.53 2.41
CA TYR A 60 12.09 15.25 0.97
C TYR A 60 11.70 13.81 0.66
N SER A 61 12.32 12.83 1.35
CA SER A 61 12.00 11.41 1.15
C SER A 61 10.55 11.08 1.53
N PHE A 62 10.07 11.63 2.65
CA PHE A 62 8.69 11.50 3.12
C PHE A 62 7.70 11.98 2.05
N GLN A 63 7.92 13.15 1.48
CA GLN A 63 7.04 13.70 0.45
C GLN A 63 6.99 12.81 -0.79
N GLN A 64 8.14 12.31 -1.25
CA GLN A 64 8.21 11.47 -2.46
C GLN A 64 7.53 10.12 -2.24
N ASN A 65 7.76 9.50 -1.08
CA ASN A 65 7.14 8.22 -0.74
C ASN A 65 5.64 8.39 -0.45
N LEU A 66 5.21 9.53 0.13
CA LEU A 66 3.79 9.87 0.28
C LEU A 66 3.10 10.04 -1.08
N LYS A 67 3.77 10.66 -2.07
CA LYS A 67 3.25 10.73 -3.44
C LYS A 67 3.10 9.33 -4.05
N ALA A 68 4.10 8.47 -3.89
CA ALA A 68 4.03 7.08 -4.34
C ALA A 68 2.86 6.34 -3.68
N LEU A 69 2.66 6.54 -2.38
CA LEU A 69 1.55 5.98 -1.60
C LEU A 69 0.17 6.44 -2.13
N LEU A 70 0.01 7.74 -2.40
CA LEU A 70 -1.21 8.31 -2.97
C LEU A 70 -1.48 7.80 -4.40
N MET A 71 -0.42 7.59 -5.18
CA MET A 71 -0.53 6.98 -6.50
C MET A 71 -0.92 5.51 -6.42
N ALA A 72 -0.33 4.76 -5.48
CA ALA A 72 -0.71 3.39 -5.18
C ALA A 72 -2.20 3.31 -4.81
N ALA A 73 -2.70 4.23 -3.96
CA ALA A 73 -4.12 4.30 -3.60
C ALA A 73 -5.07 4.31 -4.82
N LYS A 74 -4.61 4.85 -5.96
CA LYS A 74 -5.36 4.89 -7.22
C LYS A 74 -5.07 3.69 -8.12
N ALA A 75 -3.83 3.20 -8.15
CA ALA A 75 -3.39 2.13 -9.05
C ALA A 75 -4.01 0.77 -8.71
N TYR A 76 -4.14 0.42 -7.43
CA TYR A 76 -4.70 -0.88 -7.03
C TYR A 76 -6.19 -1.01 -7.39
N PRO A 77 -7.06 -0.04 -7.07
CA PRO A 77 -8.44 -0.04 -7.58
C PRO A 77 -8.52 0.02 -9.11
N ALA A 78 -7.59 0.71 -9.78
CA ALA A 78 -7.51 0.74 -11.23
C ALA A 78 -7.25 -0.66 -11.82
N ALA A 79 -6.40 -1.47 -11.20
CA ALA A 79 -6.18 -2.86 -11.62
C ALA A 79 -7.46 -3.71 -11.52
N TYR A 80 -8.23 -3.54 -10.44
CA TYR A 80 -9.54 -4.20 -10.26
C TYR A 80 -10.63 -3.69 -11.21
N ARG A 81 -10.44 -2.53 -11.84
CA ARG A 81 -11.40 -1.91 -12.78
C ARG A 81 -10.91 -1.91 -14.24
N ASN A 82 -9.80 -2.60 -14.53
CA ASN A 82 -9.15 -2.64 -15.84
C ASN A 82 -8.73 -1.26 -16.40
N VAL A 83 -8.40 -0.30 -15.56
CA VAL A 83 -7.88 1.01 -15.99
C VAL A 83 -6.37 0.91 -16.22
N LYS A 84 -6.01 0.22 -17.31
CA LYS A 84 -4.63 -0.21 -17.63
C LYS A 84 -3.62 0.93 -17.58
N GLU A 85 -3.94 2.09 -18.17
CA GLU A 85 -3.00 3.21 -18.26
C GLU A 85 -2.64 3.80 -16.89
N THR A 86 -3.56 3.78 -15.92
CA THR A 86 -3.25 4.18 -14.55
C THR A 86 -2.26 3.22 -13.90
N VAL A 87 -2.45 1.90 -14.09
CA VAL A 87 -1.54 0.87 -13.57
C VAL A 87 -0.17 0.96 -14.22
N LYS A 88 -0.10 1.07 -15.56
CA LYS A 88 1.14 1.21 -16.31
C LYS A 88 1.90 2.47 -15.92
N LYS A 89 1.23 3.62 -15.85
CA LYS A 89 1.85 4.88 -15.43
C LYS A 89 2.44 4.77 -14.03
N PHE A 90 1.68 4.18 -13.11
CA PHE A 90 2.16 3.96 -11.74
C PHE A 90 3.43 3.10 -11.71
N LEU A 91 3.44 1.94 -12.36
CA LEU A 91 4.58 1.03 -12.35
C LEU A 91 5.81 1.55 -13.11
N ARG A 92 5.63 2.41 -14.12
CA ARG A 92 6.76 3.14 -14.74
C ARG A 92 7.42 4.12 -13.77
N GLN A 93 6.65 4.74 -12.89
CA GLN A 93 7.14 5.74 -11.93
C GLN A 93 7.62 5.09 -10.62
N HIS A 94 7.06 3.93 -10.27
CA HIS A 94 7.29 3.22 -9.01
C HIS A 94 7.43 1.71 -9.26
N PRO A 95 8.49 1.25 -9.96
CA PRO A 95 8.66 -0.15 -10.31
C PRO A 95 8.83 -1.07 -9.09
N ASP A 96 9.27 -0.53 -7.95
CA ASP A 96 9.41 -1.24 -6.67
C ASP A 96 8.06 -1.70 -6.07
N TYR A 97 6.94 -1.18 -6.56
CA TYR A 97 5.60 -1.58 -6.12
C TYR A 97 5.03 -2.79 -6.85
N LYS A 98 5.73 -3.36 -7.86
CA LYS A 98 5.18 -4.42 -8.72
C LYS A 98 4.63 -5.63 -7.96
N ASP A 99 5.25 -5.97 -6.82
CA ASP A 99 4.89 -7.11 -5.98
C ASP A 99 4.39 -6.69 -4.59
N LYS A 100 4.30 -5.38 -4.32
CA LYS A 100 3.79 -4.87 -3.05
C LYS A 100 2.27 -5.06 -2.98
N SER A 101 1.77 -5.10 -1.75
CA SER A 101 0.35 -5.07 -1.43
C SER A 101 -0.13 -3.62 -1.29
N GLY A 102 -1.33 -3.30 -1.74
CA GLY A 102 -1.97 -2.00 -1.48
C GLY A 102 -2.72 -1.97 -0.14
N PHE A 103 -3.51 -0.90 0.07
CA PHE A 103 -4.31 -0.68 1.30
C PHE A 103 -5.22 -1.86 1.71
N TRP A 104 -5.64 -2.68 0.75
CA TRP A 104 -6.50 -3.85 1.00
C TRP A 104 -5.74 -5.17 1.06
N GLY A 105 -4.42 -5.12 1.19
CA GLY A 105 -3.54 -6.27 1.21
C GLY A 105 -3.31 -6.94 -0.15
N THR A 106 -4.08 -6.58 -1.18
CA THR A 106 -3.99 -7.21 -2.51
C THR A 106 -2.82 -6.66 -3.32
N THR A 107 -2.19 -7.50 -4.13
CA THR A 107 -1.22 -7.07 -5.16
C THR A 107 -1.94 -6.52 -6.40
N LEU A 108 -1.22 -5.83 -7.29
CA LEU A 108 -1.77 -5.40 -8.59
C LEU A 108 -2.16 -6.62 -9.44
N LEU A 109 -1.30 -7.65 -9.47
CA LEU A 109 -1.53 -8.89 -10.19
C LEU A 109 -2.78 -9.61 -9.67
N TYR A 110 -2.92 -9.78 -8.35
CA TYR A 110 -4.12 -10.38 -7.75
C TYR A 110 -5.38 -9.63 -8.16
N SER A 111 -5.34 -8.29 -8.09
CA SER A 111 -6.49 -7.44 -8.37
C SER A 111 -6.97 -7.59 -9.82
N ALA A 112 -6.04 -7.70 -10.78
CA ALA A 112 -6.37 -7.93 -12.19
C ALA A 112 -6.81 -9.38 -12.47
N ALA A 113 -6.13 -10.36 -11.88
CA ALA A 113 -6.41 -11.79 -12.06
C ALA A 113 -7.77 -12.19 -11.48
N ARG A 114 -8.13 -11.68 -10.31
CA ARG A 114 -9.42 -11.94 -9.64
C ARG A 114 -10.64 -11.66 -10.50
N VAL A 115 -10.54 -10.67 -11.40
CA VAL A 115 -11.64 -10.28 -12.29
C VAL A 115 -11.48 -10.91 -13.68
N GLY A 116 -10.32 -11.47 -14.00
CA GLY A 116 -10.05 -12.10 -15.30
C GLY A 116 -9.60 -11.12 -16.40
N PHE A 117 -8.95 -10.01 -16.06
CA PHE A 117 -8.44 -9.06 -17.06
C PHE A 117 -7.14 -9.55 -17.69
N ILE A 118 -7.25 -10.54 -18.58
CA ILE A 118 -6.12 -11.27 -19.19
C ILE A 118 -5.05 -10.33 -19.73
N ASP A 119 -5.39 -9.34 -20.55
CA ASP A 119 -4.39 -8.40 -21.10
C ASP A 119 -3.55 -7.68 -20.03
N LEU A 120 -4.19 -7.30 -18.91
CA LEU A 120 -3.49 -6.63 -17.82
C LEU A 120 -2.64 -7.62 -17.03
N VAL A 121 -3.15 -8.84 -16.82
CA VAL A 121 -2.39 -9.94 -16.20
C VAL A 121 -1.15 -10.28 -17.03
N THR A 122 -1.30 -10.48 -18.34
CA THR A 122 -0.20 -10.72 -19.27
C THR A 122 0.83 -9.59 -19.22
N TYR A 123 0.40 -8.33 -19.27
CA TYR A 123 1.31 -7.19 -19.12
C TYR A 123 2.07 -7.21 -17.79
N LEU A 124 1.39 -7.46 -16.67
CA LEU A 124 2.00 -7.49 -15.34
C LEU A 124 3.03 -8.62 -15.22
N ILE A 125 2.76 -9.80 -15.76
CA ILE A 125 3.67 -10.96 -15.70
C ILE A 125 4.82 -10.79 -16.71
N GLU A 126 4.50 -10.63 -17.99
CA GLU A 126 5.48 -10.73 -19.06
C GLU A 126 6.29 -9.45 -19.25
N THR A 127 5.67 -8.28 -19.07
CA THR A 127 6.35 -6.99 -19.29
C THR A 127 6.93 -6.41 -18.01
N VAL A 128 6.17 -6.42 -16.91
CA VAL A 128 6.64 -5.86 -15.63
C VAL A 128 7.46 -6.89 -14.83
N GLY A 129 7.22 -8.19 -15.03
CA GLY A 129 7.87 -9.24 -14.26
C GLY A 129 7.34 -9.31 -12.83
N CYS A 130 6.04 -9.09 -12.63
CA CYS A 130 5.38 -9.36 -11.35
C CYS A 130 5.51 -10.85 -11.00
N SER A 131 5.83 -11.13 -9.75
CA SER A 131 5.85 -12.49 -9.23
C SER A 131 4.42 -13.01 -9.06
N VAL A 132 4.12 -14.16 -9.65
CA VAL A 132 2.88 -14.91 -9.40
C VAL A 132 2.79 -15.43 -7.97
N HIS A 133 3.90 -15.41 -7.23
CA HIS A 133 3.98 -15.79 -5.83
C HIS A 133 4.04 -14.60 -4.87
N ALA A 134 3.90 -13.36 -5.38
CA ALA A 134 3.84 -12.18 -4.53
C ALA A 134 2.69 -12.30 -3.53
N GLN A 135 3.02 -12.21 -2.24
CA GLN A 135 2.05 -12.47 -1.18
C GLN A 135 1.02 -11.34 -1.10
N ASN A 136 -0.25 -11.74 -1.16
CA ASN A 136 -1.36 -10.91 -0.79
C ASN A 136 -1.45 -10.89 0.75
N LYS A 137 -1.14 -9.76 1.39
CA LYS A 137 -1.23 -9.62 2.85
C LYS A 137 -2.64 -9.89 3.39
N ARG A 138 -3.68 -9.75 2.54
CA ARG A 138 -5.06 -10.12 2.90
C ARG A 138 -5.21 -11.62 3.12
N GLU A 139 -4.51 -12.44 2.36
CA GLU A 139 -4.53 -13.90 2.52
C GLU A 139 -3.80 -14.33 3.79
N LEU A 140 -2.69 -13.69 4.13
CA LEU A 140 -2.01 -13.94 5.42
C LEU A 140 -2.91 -13.54 6.60
N ALA A 141 -3.55 -12.37 6.52
CA ALA A 141 -4.52 -11.97 7.53
C ALA A 141 -5.68 -12.97 7.61
N PHE A 142 -6.21 -13.44 6.47
CA PHE A 142 -7.25 -14.46 6.45
C PHE A 142 -6.77 -15.76 7.09
N VAL A 143 -5.65 -16.35 6.65
CA VAL A 143 -5.11 -17.60 7.19
C VAL A 143 -4.85 -17.52 8.70
N LEU A 144 -4.34 -16.39 9.20
CA LEU A 144 -4.11 -16.18 10.64
C LEU A 144 -5.41 -15.97 11.44
N ILE A 145 -6.51 -15.55 10.79
CA ILE A 145 -7.83 -15.33 11.43
C ILE A 145 -8.74 -16.57 11.26
N THR A 146 -8.57 -17.37 10.20
CA THR A 146 -9.45 -18.49 9.83
C THR A 146 -9.06 -19.84 10.39
N ASP A 147 -8.17 -19.91 11.39
CA ASP A 147 -8.22 -21.01 12.35
C ASP A 147 -9.57 -21.05 13.10
N ASN A 148 -10.46 -20.05 12.92
CA ASN A 148 -11.79 -19.98 13.54
C ASN A 148 -13.01 -19.80 12.61
N ASP A 149 -12.90 -19.77 11.27
CA ASP A 149 -14.13 -19.76 10.43
C ASP A 149 -13.86 -20.12 8.96
N THR A 150 -14.34 -21.29 8.54
CA THR A 150 -14.27 -21.84 7.18
C THR A 150 -15.57 -21.62 6.43
N ASP A 151 -15.78 -20.46 5.78
CA ASP A 151 -16.91 -20.38 4.82
C ASP A 151 -16.85 -19.28 3.73
N ARG A 152 -15.68 -18.91 3.22
CA ARG A 152 -15.61 -18.06 2.01
C ARG A 152 -14.72 -18.61 0.92
N GLN A 153 -15.35 -19.12 -0.14
CA GLN A 153 -14.74 -19.34 -1.45
C GLN A 153 -14.50 -17.99 -2.15
N ASP A 154 -13.28 -17.44 -2.09
CA ASP A 154 -12.87 -16.38 -3.01
C ASP A 154 -12.45 -17.04 -4.34
N PRO A 155 -13.14 -16.77 -5.47
CA PRO A 155 -12.83 -17.35 -6.77
C PRO A 155 -11.37 -17.11 -7.21
N ALA A 156 -10.73 -16.02 -6.76
CA ALA A 156 -9.33 -15.74 -7.06
C ALA A 156 -8.37 -16.70 -6.36
N PHE A 157 -8.68 -17.12 -5.12
CA PHE A 157 -7.90 -18.12 -4.40
C PHE A 157 -7.96 -19.47 -5.13
N SER A 158 -9.15 -19.84 -5.63
CA SER A 158 -9.35 -21.06 -6.43
C SER A 158 -8.59 -21.02 -7.77
N ALA A 159 -8.61 -19.87 -8.46
CA ALA A 159 -7.89 -19.66 -9.71
C ALA A 159 -6.36 -19.69 -9.54
N MET A 160 -5.82 -19.19 -8.43
CA MET A 160 -4.38 -19.23 -8.15
C MET A 160 -3.87 -20.60 -7.68
N ILE A 161 -4.71 -21.40 -7.01
CA ILE A 161 -4.39 -22.81 -6.71
C ILE A 161 -4.31 -23.65 -8.00
N HIS A 162 -5.09 -23.33 -9.03
CA HIS A 162 -5.06 -24.07 -10.30
C HIS A 162 -3.81 -23.76 -11.17
N ILE A 163 -3.13 -22.64 -10.94
CA ILE A 163 -1.83 -22.32 -11.57
C ILE A 163 -0.67 -23.06 -10.87
N ARG A 164 -0.94 -23.71 -9.73
CA ARG A 164 0.03 -24.39 -8.87
C ARG A 164 0.31 -25.86 -9.28
N ASN A 165 -0.25 -26.32 -10.40
CA ASN A 165 -0.06 -27.67 -10.96
C ASN A 165 0.52 -27.62 -12.38
#